data_AF-A0A661A109-F1
#
_entry.id   AF-A0A661A109-F1
#
_cell.length_a   1.000
_cell.length_b   1.000
_cell.length_c   1.000
_cell.angle_alpha   90.00
_cell.angle_beta   90.00
_cell.angle_gamma   90.00
#
_symmetry.space_group_name_H-M   'P 1'
#
loop_
_entity.id
_entity.type
_entity.pdbx_description
1 polymer ?
#
loop_
_entity_poly.entity_id
_entity_poly.type
_entity_poly.pdbx_seq_one_letter_code
_entity_poly.pdbx_strand_id
1 'polypeptide(L)'
;MAARGPAGAASSPAKKKSKSRVTPMMAQYLEQKAEYPDAILLFRMGDFYETFYEDASTVADALGIALTSRDKQGDSPIPLAGIPYHALDQYLIRLLDAGHTVAICEQTEDPAQARGLVRREVVEVVSPGTITNPALLREAEGAWLLAVAPASDEAWGWALLDSSTGEFRCATSFREEVFALPRRYSVAELLVPDSDVDRDGRSSVATALGLDEFSVRSALHFDPRVAVEELERHFKLNDVSALGLQADEAATGAAGAALGYLAERQRRRPAQVISL
;
A
#
# COMPACT_ATOMS: atom_id res chain seq x y z
N MET A 1 3.80 71.94 -41.50
CA MET A 1 3.15 70.71 -42.01
C MET A 1 4.16 70.00 -42.90
N ALA A 2 4.59 68.76 -42.74
CA ALA A 2 4.23 67.69 -41.82
C ALA A 2 5.49 66.84 -41.56
N ALA A 3 5.49 66.18 -40.41
CA ALA A 3 6.62 65.49 -39.80
C ALA A 3 6.96 64.13 -40.45
N ARG A 4 8.21 63.72 -40.23
CA ARG A 4 8.79 62.40 -40.53
C ARG A 4 7.91 61.24 -40.04
N GLY A 5 7.59 60.30 -40.94
CA GLY A 5 7.03 58.99 -40.60
C GLY A 5 8.12 57.98 -40.19
N PRO A 6 7.84 57.03 -39.28
CA PRO A 6 8.86 56.28 -38.57
C PRO A 6 9.24 54.94 -39.24
N ALA A 7 10.50 54.54 -39.02
CA ALA A 7 10.94 53.16 -39.16
C ALA A 7 10.35 52.33 -38.01
N GLY A 8 9.67 51.23 -38.35
CA GLY A 8 9.08 50.29 -37.39
C GLY A 8 9.56 48.87 -37.70
N ALA A 9 10.33 48.32 -36.77
CA ALA A 9 10.98 47.01 -36.83
C ALA A 9 9.97 45.85 -36.96
N ALA A 10 10.40 44.82 -37.69
CA ALA A 10 9.72 43.54 -37.77
C ALA A 10 9.71 42.86 -36.39
N SER A 11 8.52 42.60 -35.85
CA SER A 11 8.34 41.74 -34.68
C SER A 11 8.04 40.31 -35.12
N SER A 12 8.95 39.39 -34.80
CA SER A 12 8.68 37.95 -34.85
C SER A 12 7.61 37.58 -33.82
N PRO A 13 6.65 36.70 -34.13
CA PRO A 13 5.71 36.22 -33.12
C PRO A 13 6.42 35.23 -32.21
N ALA A 14 6.47 35.56 -30.92
CA ALA A 14 6.92 34.66 -29.86
C ALA A 14 6.05 33.39 -29.85
N LYS A 15 6.69 32.22 -29.95
CA LYS A 15 6.06 30.91 -29.74
C LYS A 15 5.47 30.87 -28.33
N LYS A 16 4.13 30.78 -28.24
CA LYS A 16 3.41 30.44 -27.00
C LYS A 16 3.83 29.03 -26.59
N LYS A 17 4.53 28.90 -25.46
CA LYS A 17 4.76 27.62 -24.78
C LYS A 17 3.38 27.00 -24.45
N SER A 18 3.07 25.86 -25.05
CA SER A 18 1.86 25.11 -24.70
C SER A 18 2.09 24.44 -23.34
N LYS A 19 1.16 24.64 -22.39
CA LYS A 19 1.09 23.80 -21.20
C LYS A 19 0.75 22.39 -21.70
N SER A 20 1.62 21.41 -21.46
CA SER A 20 1.37 20.01 -21.77
C SER A 20 0.05 19.57 -21.13
N ARG A 21 -0.99 19.38 -21.94
CA ARG A 21 -2.28 18.87 -21.46
C ARG A 21 -2.08 17.39 -21.12
N VAL A 22 -2.09 17.08 -19.82
CA VAL A 22 -2.19 15.70 -19.31
C VAL A 22 -3.41 15.04 -19.98
N THR A 23 -3.22 13.84 -20.53
CA THR A 23 -4.33 13.10 -21.17
C THR A 23 -5.36 12.69 -20.12
N PRO A 24 -6.65 12.53 -20.46
CA PRO A 24 -7.66 12.11 -19.48
C PRO A 24 -7.30 10.80 -18.75
N MET A 25 -6.68 9.85 -19.46
CA MET A 25 -6.20 8.61 -18.85
C MET A 25 -5.08 8.88 -17.84
N MET A 26 -4.09 9.70 -18.20
CA MET A 26 -2.99 10.02 -17.29
C MET A 26 -3.46 10.83 -16.08
N ALA A 27 -4.50 11.65 -16.24
CA ALA A 27 -5.14 12.33 -15.11
C ALA A 27 -5.75 11.33 -14.13
N GLN A 28 -6.47 10.31 -14.63
CA GLN A 28 -7.02 9.23 -13.80
C GLN A 28 -5.90 8.41 -13.13
N TYR A 29 -4.80 8.11 -13.83
CA TYR A 29 -3.64 7.45 -13.22
C TYR A 29 -3.06 8.27 -12.06
N LEU A 30 -2.80 9.56 -12.28
CA LEU A 30 -2.23 10.44 -11.26
C LEU A 30 -3.17 10.63 -10.07
N GLU A 31 -4.47 10.67 -10.29
CA GLU A 31 -5.48 10.69 -9.23
C GLU A 31 -5.40 9.43 -8.37
N GLN A 32 -5.40 8.25 -8.99
CA GLN A 32 -5.25 6.99 -8.26
C GLN A 32 -3.88 6.87 -7.56
N LYS A 33 -2.79 7.31 -8.19
CA LYS A 33 -1.44 7.28 -7.58
C LYS A 33 -1.33 8.23 -6.40
N ALA A 34 -2.05 9.36 -6.41
CA ALA A 34 -2.06 10.30 -5.29
C ALA A 34 -2.72 9.72 -4.03
N GLU A 35 -3.64 8.77 -4.18
CA GLU A 35 -4.23 8.03 -3.05
C GLU A 35 -3.24 7.00 -2.46
N TYR A 36 -2.28 6.53 -3.25
CA TYR A 36 -1.31 5.48 -2.88
C TYR A 36 0.13 5.89 -3.25
N PRO A 37 0.69 6.95 -2.64
CA PRO A 37 2.00 7.48 -3.02
C PRO A 37 3.12 6.45 -2.86
N ASP A 38 3.05 5.63 -1.81
CA ASP A 38 4.11 4.69 -1.43
C ASP A 38 3.96 3.29 -2.07
N ALA A 39 2.85 3.03 -2.77
CA ALA A 39 2.62 1.74 -3.45
C ALA A 39 2.89 1.85 -4.95
N ILE A 40 3.45 0.79 -5.54
CA ILE A 40 3.52 0.67 -7.00
C ILE A 40 2.09 0.56 -7.54
N LEU A 41 1.69 1.46 -8.43
CA LEU A 41 0.37 1.40 -9.06
C LEU A 41 0.43 0.58 -10.35
N LEU A 42 -0.15 -0.63 -10.31
CA LEU A 42 -0.42 -1.46 -11.48
C LEU A 42 -1.77 -1.05 -12.08
N PHE A 43 -1.73 -0.27 -13.15
CA PHE A 43 -2.90 0.34 -13.77
C PHE A 43 -3.37 -0.45 -14.99
N ARG A 44 -4.57 -1.03 -14.93
CA ARG A 44 -5.05 -1.90 -16.00
C ARG A 44 -5.34 -1.14 -17.30
N MET A 45 -4.62 -1.52 -18.35
CA MET A 45 -4.71 -0.98 -19.70
C MET A 45 -4.93 -2.12 -20.70
N GLY A 46 -6.19 -2.52 -20.88
CA GLY A 46 -6.54 -3.65 -21.73
C GLY A 46 -5.98 -4.95 -21.17
N ASP A 47 -5.10 -5.61 -21.93
CA ASP A 47 -4.47 -6.89 -21.56
C ASP A 47 -3.15 -6.73 -20.78
N PHE A 48 -2.84 -5.52 -20.31
CA PHE A 48 -1.64 -5.24 -19.52
C PHE A 48 -1.99 -4.51 -18.23
N TYR A 49 -1.17 -4.71 -17.20
CA TYR A 49 -1.00 -3.71 -16.15
C TYR A 49 0.21 -2.86 -16.52
N GLU A 50 -0.03 -1.56 -16.67
CA GLU A 50 1.01 -0.57 -16.94
C GLU A 50 1.29 0.24 -15.68
N THR A 51 2.53 0.66 -15.53
CA THR A 51 2.96 1.60 -14.51
C THR A 51 3.79 2.70 -15.15
N PHE A 52 3.80 3.90 -14.55
CA PHE A 52 4.38 5.10 -15.14
C PHE A 52 5.33 5.82 -14.18
N TYR A 53 6.18 6.68 -14.74
CA TYR A 53 7.11 7.53 -13.99
C TYR A 53 8.12 6.74 -13.14
N GLU A 54 8.20 7.02 -11.84
CA GLU A 54 9.13 6.37 -10.91
C GLU A 54 8.78 4.88 -10.75
N ASP A 55 7.51 4.56 -10.53
CA ASP A 55 7.03 3.18 -10.44
C ASP A 55 7.45 2.37 -11.68
N ALA A 56 7.45 2.95 -12.88
CA ALA A 56 7.92 2.27 -14.08
C ALA A 56 9.39 1.87 -14.00
N SER A 57 10.24 2.73 -13.45
CA SER A 57 11.67 2.46 -13.30
C SER A 57 11.88 1.38 -12.23
N THR A 58 11.22 1.51 -11.08
CA THR A 58 11.24 0.53 -10.00
C THR A 58 10.78 -0.86 -10.48
N VAL A 59 9.65 -0.93 -11.18
CA VAL A 59 9.12 -2.19 -11.71
C VAL A 59 10.04 -2.79 -12.77
N ALA A 60 10.60 -1.98 -13.67
CA ALA A 60 11.53 -2.47 -14.68
C ALA A 60 12.77 -3.11 -14.05
N ASP A 61 13.35 -2.46 -13.04
CA ASP A 61 14.54 -2.94 -12.33
C ASP A 61 14.22 -4.19 -11.51
N ALA A 62 13.16 -4.17 -10.68
CA ALA A 62 12.78 -5.28 -9.82
C ALA A 62 12.39 -6.54 -10.63
N LEU A 63 11.71 -6.36 -11.76
CA LEU A 63 11.23 -7.47 -12.59
C LEU A 63 12.20 -7.86 -13.72
N GLY A 64 13.22 -7.06 -14.00
CA GLY A 64 14.11 -7.25 -15.14
C GLY A 64 13.35 -7.17 -16.48
N ILE A 65 12.35 -6.29 -16.57
CA ILE A 65 11.55 -6.09 -17.79
C ILE A 65 11.94 -4.79 -18.50
N ALA A 66 11.47 -4.60 -19.73
CA ALA A 66 11.82 -3.43 -20.51
C ALA A 66 11.20 -2.15 -19.92
N LEU A 67 12.06 -1.20 -19.54
CA LEU A 67 11.65 0.20 -19.35
C LEU A 67 11.50 0.88 -20.71
N THR A 68 10.30 1.35 -21.01
CA THR A 68 9.97 2.05 -22.24
C THR A 68 9.45 3.45 -21.94
N SER A 69 8.85 4.09 -22.93
CA SER A 69 8.15 5.35 -22.70
C SER A 69 6.92 5.47 -23.57
N ARG A 70 5.89 6.10 -23.02
CA ARG A 70 4.71 6.56 -23.73
C ARG A 70 5.02 7.86 -24.46
N ASP A 71 4.45 8.03 -25.64
CA ASP A 71 4.66 9.20 -26.49
C ASP A 71 6.16 9.44 -26.77
N LYS A 72 6.88 8.38 -27.16
CA LYS A 72 8.35 8.38 -27.42
C LYS A 72 8.84 9.51 -28.35
N GLN A 73 7.97 10.00 -29.22
CA GLN A 73 8.25 11.04 -30.22
C GLN A 73 7.66 12.40 -29.83
N GLY A 74 7.02 12.51 -28.67
CA GLY A 74 6.44 13.75 -28.16
C GLY A 74 7.43 14.57 -27.35
N ASP A 75 7.04 15.79 -27.01
CA ASP A 75 7.90 16.76 -26.29
C ASP A 75 8.25 16.34 -24.85
N SER A 76 7.49 15.41 -24.26
CA SER A 76 7.67 14.90 -22.89
C SER A 76 7.34 13.41 -22.79
N PRO A 77 8.26 12.49 -23.13
CA PRO A 77 8.03 11.05 -23.01
C PRO A 77 7.87 10.64 -21.54
N ILE A 78 6.88 9.81 -21.25
CA ILE A 78 6.58 9.34 -19.89
C ILE A 78 7.15 7.92 -19.73
N PRO A 79 8.05 7.64 -18.76
CA PRO A 79 8.54 6.29 -18.50
C PRO A 79 7.39 5.29 -18.29
N LEU A 80 7.51 4.09 -18.85
CA LEU A 80 6.47 3.06 -18.83
C LEU A 80 7.10 1.68 -18.74
N ALA A 81 6.63 0.89 -17.78
CA ALA A 81 6.85 -0.55 -17.72
C ALA A 81 5.50 -1.26 -17.56
N GLY A 82 5.40 -2.50 -18.00
CA GLY A 82 4.12 -3.22 -17.91
C GLY A 82 4.26 -4.72 -18.01
N ILE A 83 3.27 -5.41 -17.45
CA ILE A 83 3.18 -6.87 -17.39
C ILE A 83 1.86 -7.34 -18.02
N PRO A 84 1.83 -8.54 -18.65
CA PRO A 84 0.58 -9.11 -19.14
C PRO A 84 -0.39 -9.39 -17.99
N TYR A 85 -1.68 -9.08 -18.16
CA TYR A 85 -2.65 -9.19 -17.06
C TYR A 85 -2.81 -10.62 -16.54
N HIS A 86 -2.74 -11.61 -17.44
CA HIS A 86 -2.82 -13.03 -17.09
C HIS A 86 -1.64 -13.53 -16.25
N ALA A 87 -0.55 -12.78 -16.23
CA ALA A 87 0.66 -13.12 -15.48
C ALA A 87 0.80 -12.29 -14.19
N LEU A 88 -0.24 -11.54 -13.80
CA LEU A 88 -0.24 -10.67 -12.62
C LEU A 88 0.37 -11.37 -11.40
N ASP A 89 -0.17 -12.51 -11.01
CA ASP A 89 0.25 -13.25 -9.82
C ASP A 89 1.75 -13.54 -9.81
N GLN A 90 2.31 -13.99 -10.94
CA GLN A 90 3.73 -14.31 -11.05
C GLN A 90 4.63 -13.09 -10.83
N TYR A 91 4.25 -11.94 -11.38
CA TYR A 91 5.02 -10.70 -11.23
C TYR A 91 4.79 -10.04 -9.88
N LEU A 92 3.58 -10.17 -9.33
CA LEU A 92 3.22 -9.67 -8.02
C LEU A 92 4.08 -10.31 -6.93
N ILE A 93 4.26 -11.64 -6.95
CA ILE A 93 5.17 -12.35 -6.03
C ILE A 93 6.57 -11.71 -6.05
N ARG A 94 7.11 -11.43 -7.24
CA ARG A 94 8.46 -10.88 -7.38
C ARG A 94 8.57 -9.45 -6.87
N LEU A 95 7.53 -8.63 -7.02
CA LEU A 95 7.48 -7.28 -6.46
C LEU A 95 7.40 -7.32 -4.93
N LEU A 96 6.58 -8.22 -4.38
CA LEU A 96 6.45 -8.43 -2.94
C LEU A 96 7.75 -8.96 -2.31
N ASP A 97 8.43 -9.90 -2.98
CA ASP A 97 9.75 -10.41 -2.57
C ASP A 97 10.83 -9.32 -2.56
N ALA A 98 10.67 -8.29 -3.41
CA ALA A 98 11.53 -7.11 -3.42
C ALA A 98 11.11 -6.05 -2.37
N GLY A 99 10.15 -6.37 -1.50
CA GLY A 99 9.66 -5.50 -0.43
C GLY A 99 8.65 -4.45 -0.88
N HIS A 100 8.15 -4.49 -2.12
CA HIS A 100 7.24 -3.47 -2.62
C HIS A 100 5.78 -3.76 -2.28
N THR A 101 5.07 -2.75 -1.79
CA THR A 101 3.60 -2.74 -1.75
C THR A 101 3.05 -2.38 -3.13
N VAL A 102 2.01 -3.08 -3.58
CA VAL A 102 1.45 -2.95 -4.93
C VAL A 102 -0.06 -2.66 -4.86
N ALA A 103 -0.49 -1.56 -5.47
CA ALA A 103 -1.90 -1.21 -5.67
C ALA A 103 -2.37 -1.69 -7.04
N ILE A 104 -3.42 -2.50 -7.08
CA ILE A 104 -3.97 -3.08 -8.31
C ILE A 104 -5.21 -2.28 -8.72
N CYS A 105 -5.09 -1.56 -9.83
CA CYS A 105 -6.16 -0.71 -10.36
C CYS A 105 -6.84 -1.37 -11.57
N GLU A 106 -8.11 -1.72 -11.40
CA GLU A 106 -8.91 -2.47 -12.36
C GLU A 106 -9.84 -1.59 -13.17
N GLN A 107 -10.28 -2.09 -14.31
CA GLN A 107 -11.40 -1.50 -15.05
C GLN A 107 -12.71 -1.94 -14.39
N THR A 108 -13.44 -1.00 -13.79
CA THR A 108 -14.68 -1.29 -13.06
C THR A 108 -15.93 -1.20 -13.92
N GLU A 109 -15.80 -0.71 -15.16
CA GLU A 109 -16.86 -0.74 -16.17
C GLU A 109 -16.44 -1.53 -17.40
N ASP A 110 -17.43 -2.15 -18.06
CA ASP A 110 -17.21 -2.84 -19.34
C ASP A 110 -16.77 -1.82 -20.42
N PRO A 111 -15.56 -1.98 -21.01
CA PRO A 111 -15.08 -1.10 -22.06
C PRO A 111 -16.05 -0.98 -23.26
N ALA A 112 -16.83 -2.02 -23.55
CA ALA A 112 -17.81 -2.03 -24.64
C ALA A 112 -19.07 -1.21 -24.31
N GLN A 113 -19.35 -0.97 -23.03
CA GLN A 113 -20.51 -0.21 -22.56
C GLN A 113 -20.15 1.21 -22.10
N ALA A 114 -18.86 1.48 -21.90
CA ALA A 114 -18.35 2.76 -21.45
C ALA A 114 -18.65 3.89 -22.46
N ARG A 115 -19.28 4.97 -21.98
CA ARG A 115 -19.47 6.21 -22.75
C ARG A 115 -18.35 7.18 -22.41
N GLY A 116 -17.15 6.94 -22.95
CA GLY A 116 -15.98 7.79 -22.73
C GLY A 116 -14.79 7.03 -22.16
N LEU A 117 -14.07 7.63 -21.21
CA LEU A 117 -12.92 6.99 -20.57
C LEU A 117 -13.39 5.93 -19.58
N VAL A 118 -12.91 4.70 -19.76
CA VAL A 118 -13.18 3.56 -18.85
C VAL A 118 -12.84 3.94 -17.41
N ARG A 119 -13.79 3.84 -16.48
CA ARG A 119 -13.63 4.01 -15.04
C ARG A 119 -12.68 2.94 -14.51
N ARG A 120 -11.75 3.40 -13.67
CA ARG A 120 -10.78 2.55 -13.01
C ARG A 120 -10.66 2.90 -11.55
N GLU A 121 -10.51 1.88 -10.73
CA GLU A 121 -10.39 2.01 -9.29
C GLU A 121 -9.39 0.99 -8.77
N VAL A 122 -8.61 1.37 -7.76
CA VAL A 122 -7.82 0.41 -6.99
C VAL A 122 -8.77 -0.55 -6.27
N VAL A 123 -8.70 -1.84 -6.60
CA VAL A 123 -9.56 -2.86 -5.99
C VAL A 123 -8.89 -3.56 -4.81
N GLU A 124 -7.56 -3.57 -4.78
CA GLU A 124 -6.77 -4.24 -3.77
C GLU A 124 -5.39 -3.58 -3.68
N VAL A 125 -4.84 -3.48 -2.47
CA VAL A 125 -3.45 -3.12 -2.24
C VAL A 125 -2.79 -4.28 -1.50
N VAL A 126 -1.80 -4.89 -2.12
CA VAL A 126 -1.11 -6.07 -1.60
C VAL A 126 0.26 -5.66 -1.08
N SER A 127 0.52 -5.95 0.18
CA SER A 127 1.84 -5.82 0.82
C SER A 127 2.35 -7.21 1.25
N PRO A 128 3.64 -7.35 1.58
CA PRO A 128 4.21 -8.65 1.97
C PRO A 128 3.46 -9.37 3.09
N GLY A 129 2.89 -8.66 4.08
CA GLY A 129 2.13 -9.25 5.18
C GLY A 129 0.61 -9.35 4.95
N THR A 130 0.09 -8.88 3.81
CA THR A 130 -1.36 -8.85 3.54
C THR A 130 -1.77 -9.72 2.35
N ILE A 131 -0.94 -10.69 1.99
CA ILE A 131 -1.18 -11.65 0.90
C ILE A 131 -2.38 -12.55 1.23
N THR A 132 -3.49 -12.33 0.52
CA THR A 132 -4.71 -13.10 0.72
C THR A 132 -4.82 -14.34 -0.17
N ASN A 133 -4.21 -14.31 -1.36
CA ASN A 133 -4.24 -15.42 -2.30
C ASN A 133 -3.11 -16.41 -1.97
N PRO A 134 -3.42 -17.64 -1.54
CA PRO A 134 -2.40 -18.62 -1.17
C PRO A 134 -1.46 -18.99 -2.32
N ALA A 135 -1.87 -18.80 -3.58
CA ALA A 135 -1.01 -19.02 -4.74
C ALA A 135 0.19 -18.06 -4.80
N LEU A 136 0.13 -16.94 -4.06
CA LEU A 136 1.20 -15.96 -3.95
C LEU A 136 2.18 -16.26 -2.80
N LEU A 137 1.87 -17.22 -1.92
CA LEU A 137 2.74 -17.60 -0.81
C LEU A 137 3.84 -18.56 -1.29
N ARG A 138 5.09 -18.24 -0.98
CA ARG A 138 6.26 -19.07 -1.36
C ARG A 138 6.49 -20.26 -0.45
N GLU A 139 6.10 -20.14 0.82
CA GLU A 139 6.33 -21.14 1.85
C GLU A 139 5.01 -21.61 2.47
N ALA A 140 5.00 -22.82 3.01
CA ALA A 140 3.84 -23.36 3.71
C ALA A 140 3.54 -22.62 5.03
N GLU A 141 4.49 -21.84 5.56
CA GLU A 141 4.43 -21.23 6.90
C GLU A 141 3.69 -19.89 6.97
N GLY A 142 3.07 -19.42 5.87
CA GLY A 142 2.31 -18.18 5.81
C GLY A 142 3.20 -16.93 5.78
N ALA A 143 2.58 -15.77 5.58
CA ALA A 143 3.25 -14.47 5.58
C ALA A 143 2.56 -13.58 6.62
N TRP A 144 3.10 -13.55 7.83
CA TRP A 144 2.42 -12.94 8.98
C TRP A 144 2.61 -11.43 9.03
N LEU A 145 1.50 -10.73 9.24
CA LEU A 145 1.48 -9.33 9.66
C LEU A 145 1.63 -9.29 11.18
N LEU A 146 2.64 -8.58 11.68
CA LEU A 146 2.84 -8.33 13.10
C LEU A 146 2.56 -6.84 13.39
N ALA A 147 1.62 -6.53 14.26
CA ALA A 147 1.47 -5.18 14.81
C ALA A 147 1.99 -5.15 16.24
N VAL A 148 2.73 -4.10 16.61
CA VAL A 148 3.28 -3.96 17.97
C VAL A 148 2.93 -2.59 18.55
N ALA A 149 2.38 -2.60 19.76
CA ALA A 149 2.03 -1.45 20.56
C ALA A 149 2.82 -1.47 21.88
N PRO A 150 3.91 -0.69 22.01
CA PRO A 150 4.63 -0.59 23.28
C PRO A 150 3.74 -0.02 24.40
N ALA A 151 3.60 -0.72 25.52
CA ALA A 151 2.85 -0.24 26.69
C ALA A 151 3.78 0.33 27.77
N SER A 152 4.98 -0.24 27.90
CA SER A 152 6.07 0.24 28.75
C SER A 152 7.42 -0.20 28.18
N ASP A 153 8.51 0.12 28.88
CA ASP A 153 9.85 -0.34 28.52
C ASP A 153 10.00 -1.88 28.61
N GLU A 154 9.15 -2.56 29.39
CA GLU A 154 9.23 -4.00 29.67
C GLU A 154 8.10 -4.82 29.05
N ALA A 155 6.96 -4.22 28.73
CA ALA A 155 5.77 -4.94 28.28
C ALA A 155 5.18 -4.33 27.01
N TRP A 156 5.00 -5.17 25.98
CA TRP A 156 4.51 -4.77 24.66
C TRP A 156 3.26 -5.58 24.29
N GLY A 157 2.24 -4.88 23.81
CA GLY A 157 1.11 -5.50 23.12
C GLY A 157 1.50 -5.87 21.69
N TRP A 158 1.06 -7.03 21.24
CA TRP A 158 1.32 -7.49 19.88
C TRP A 158 0.11 -8.20 19.30
N ALA A 159 0.00 -8.18 17.97
CA ALA A 159 -0.98 -8.95 17.24
C ALA A 159 -0.36 -9.54 15.97
N LEU A 160 -0.60 -10.83 15.74
CA LEU A 160 -0.15 -11.60 14.59
C LEU A 160 -1.37 -11.99 13.76
N LEU A 161 -1.37 -11.62 12.49
CA LEU A 161 -2.46 -11.90 11.56
C LEU A 161 -1.92 -12.54 10.28
N ASP A 162 -2.36 -13.76 10.00
CA ASP A 162 -2.20 -14.39 8.69
C ASP A 162 -3.42 -14.06 7.83
N SER A 163 -3.21 -13.19 6.85
CA SER A 163 -4.27 -12.72 5.96
C SER A 163 -4.82 -13.79 5.01
N SER A 164 -4.07 -14.87 4.77
CA SER A 164 -4.46 -15.97 3.86
C SER A 164 -5.36 -16.99 4.53
N THR A 165 -5.12 -17.29 5.81
CA THR A 165 -5.90 -18.26 6.60
C THR A 165 -6.95 -17.59 7.49
N GLY A 166 -6.75 -16.32 7.81
CA GLY A 166 -7.54 -15.59 8.80
C GLY A 166 -7.14 -15.90 10.24
N GLU A 167 -6.04 -16.64 10.45
CA GLU A 167 -5.51 -16.90 11.78
C GLU A 167 -5.04 -15.60 12.41
N PHE A 168 -5.56 -15.31 13.60
CA PHE A 168 -5.34 -14.05 14.27
C PHE A 168 -5.08 -14.32 15.74
N ARG A 169 -4.02 -13.72 16.29
CA ARG A 169 -3.58 -13.92 17.67
C ARG A 169 -3.11 -12.58 18.23
N CYS A 170 -3.34 -12.32 19.51
CA CYS A 170 -2.75 -11.16 20.17
C CYS A 170 -2.52 -11.42 21.66
N ALA A 171 -1.58 -10.70 22.26
CA ALA A 171 -1.38 -10.65 23.70
C ALA A 171 -0.51 -9.45 24.07
N THR A 172 -0.48 -9.10 25.36
CA THR A 172 0.65 -8.37 25.94
C THR A 172 1.64 -9.36 26.54
N SER A 173 2.92 -9.14 26.26
CA SER A 173 4.00 -10.00 26.73
C SER A 173 5.20 -9.16 27.14
N PHE A 174 6.14 -9.78 27.86
CA PHE A 174 7.43 -9.13 28.09
C PHE A 174 8.10 -8.86 26.75
N ARG A 175 8.74 -7.70 26.64
CA ARG A 175 9.37 -7.23 25.41
C ARG A 175 10.32 -8.29 24.81
N GLU A 176 11.09 -8.97 25.65
CA GLU A 176 12.03 -10.01 25.23
C GLU A 176 11.34 -11.24 24.61
N GLU A 177 10.09 -11.54 24.99
CA GLU A 177 9.29 -12.60 24.37
C GLU A 177 8.79 -12.17 22.98
N VAL A 178 8.45 -10.90 22.81
CA VAL A 178 8.02 -10.32 21.52
C VAL A 178 9.15 -10.38 20.49
N PHE A 179 10.41 -10.24 20.93
CA PHE A 179 11.60 -10.34 20.06
C PHE A 179 11.72 -11.70 19.35
N ALA A 180 11.12 -12.76 19.88
CA ALA A 180 11.15 -14.07 19.26
C ALA A 180 10.08 -14.25 18.17
N LEU A 181 9.05 -13.39 18.11
CA LEU A 181 7.91 -13.56 17.19
C LEU A 181 8.31 -13.54 15.71
N PRO A 182 9.16 -12.60 15.23
CA PRO A 182 9.50 -12.55 13.81
C PRO A 182 10.08 -13.85 13.26
N ARG A 183 10.94 -14.50 14.06
CA ARG A 183 11.58 -15.78 13.70
C ARG A 183 10.63 -16.97 13.84
N ARG A 184 9.67 -16.91 14.76
CA ARG A 184 8.75 -18.01 15.05
C ARG A 184 7.60 -18.08 14.05
N TYR A 185 7.20 -16.95 13.48
CA TYR A 185 6.02 -16.82 12.62
C TYR A 185 6.35 -16.24 11.25
N SER A 186 7.60 -16.30 10.78
CA SER A 186 7.98 -15.82 9.44
C SER A 186 7.32 -14.46 9.10
N VAL A 187 7.50 -13.48 10.01
CA VAL A 187 6.84 -12.17 9.91
C VAL A 187 7.32 -11.47 8.64
N ALA A 188 6.38 -11.22 7.74
CA ALA A 188 6.63 -10.61 6.45
C ALA A 188 6.45 -9.09 6.49
N GLU A 189 5.70 -8.57 7.46
CA GLU A 189 5.47 -7.14 7.61
C GLU A 189 5.24 -6.78 9.08
N LEU A 190 5.93 -5.73 9.55
CA LEU A 190 5.75 -5.14 10.86
C LEU A 190 4.96 -3.83 10.76
N LEU A 191 3.94 -3.66 11.60
CA LEU A 191 3.25 -2.38 11.82
C LEU A 191 3.69 -1.77 13.13
N VAL A 192 4.04 -0.48 13.08
CA VAL A 192 4.37 0.34 14.25
C VAL A 192 3.58 1.65 14.24
N PRO A 193 3.27 2.22 15.42
CA PRO A 193 2.69 3.55 15.48
C PRO A 193 3.70 4.62 15.07
N ASP A 194 3.22 5.71 14.48
CA ASP A 194 4.01 6.90 14.13
C ASP A 194 4.73 7.51 15.33
N SER A 195 4.19 7.33 16.54
CA SER A 195 4.83 7.73 17.80
C SER A 195 6.11 6.95 18.13
N ASP A 196 6.35 5.78 17.52
CA ASP A 196 7.58 4.98 17.70
C ASP A 196 8.70 5.37 16.71
N VAL A 197 8.38 6.19 15.70
CA VAL A 197 9.31 6.55 14.64
C VAL A 197 10.01 7.86 14.97
N ASP A 198 11.35 7.85 14.99
CA ASP A 198 12.16 9.05 15.25
C ASP A 198 12.25 9.98 14.03
N ARG A 199 12.92 11.12 14.20
CA ARG A 199 13.09 12.12 13.12
C ARG A 199 13.93 11.63 11.94
N ASP A 200 14.72 10.59 12.16
CA ASP A 200 15.55 9.95 11.12
C ASP A 200 14.78 8.80 10.44
N GLY A 201 13.51 8.59 10.79
CA GLY A 201 12.67 7.54 10.21
C GLY A 201 12.95 6.15 10.79
N ARG A 202 13.56 6.06 11.97
CA ARG A 202 13.88 4.77 12.61
C ARG A 202 12.84 4.41 13.66
N SER A 203 12.42 3.16 13.67
CA SER A 203 11.55 2.59 14.69
C SER A 203 12.37 1.89 15.77
N SER A 204 12.08 2.19 17.05
CA SER A 204 12.73 1.53 18.18
C SER A 204 12.30 0.07 18.27
N VAL A 205 11.02 -0.21 17.96
CA VAL A 205 10.47 -1.56 17.88
C VAL A 205 11.14 -2.36 16.77
N ALA A 206 11.20 -1.84 15.55
CA ALA A 206 11.80 -2.55 14.41
C ALA A 206 13.28 -2.87 14.69
N THR A 207 14.02 -1.91 15.25
CA THR A 207 15.41 -2.09 15.68
C THR A 207 15.54 -3.23 16.69
N ALA A 208 14.65 -3.28 17.69
CA ALA A 208 14.68 -4.32 18.72
C ALA A 208 14.30 -5.71 18.18
N LEU A 209 13.39 -5.76 17.20
CA LEU A 209 12.99 -6.98 16.50
C LEU A 209 14.00 -7.44 15.44
N GLY A 210 15.00 -6.61 15.11
CA GLY A 210 15.96 -6.89 14.05
C GLY A 210 15.33 -6.93 12.67
N LEU A 211 14.31 -6.11 12.45
CA LEU A 211 13.62 -5.95 11.17
C LEU A 211 14.02 -4.61 10.54
N ASP A 212 14.47 -4.66 9.29
CA ASP A 212 14.91 -3.47 8.55
C ASP A 212 13.72 -2.70 7.95
N GLU A 213 12.66 -3.41 7.56
CA GLU A 213 11.46 -2.86 6.92
C GLU A 213 10.26 -2.90 7.88
N PHE A 214 9.48 -1.82 7.88
CA PHE A 214 8.26 -1.69 8.67
C PHE A 214 7.30 -0.65 8.06
N SER A 215 6.02 -0.83 8.33
CA SER A 215 4.94 0.05 7.90
C SER A 215 4.47 0.92 9.08
N VAL A 216 4.41 2.22 8.85
CA VAL A 216 4.02 3.20 9.88
C VAL A 216 2.53 3.48 9.80
N ARG A 217 1.86 3.54 10.94
CA ARG A 217 0.44 3.89 11.05
C ARG A 217 0.23 4.96 12.11
N SER A 218 -0.82 5.78 11.95
CA SER A 218 -1.18 6.73 13.00
C SER A 218 -1.38 6.01 14.34
N ALA A 219 -0.82 6.54 15.43
CA ALA A 219 -1.01 6.01 16.77
C ALA A 219 -2.49 5.87 17.18
N LEU A 220 -3.41 6.61 16.54
CA LEU A 220 -4.85 6.45 16.72
C LEU A 220 -5.36 5.05 16.36
N HIS A 221 -4.76 4.38 15.37
CA HIS A 221 -5.13 3.00 15.01
C HIS A 221 -4.72 1.99 16.09
N PHE A 222 -3.78 2.35 16.96
CA PHE A 222 -3.36 1.55 18.10
C PHE A 222 -4.06 1.99 19.41
N ASP A 223 -4.93 3.01 19.38
CA ASP A 223 -5.69 3.41 20.57
C ASP A 223 -6.72 2.31 20.91
N PRO A 224 -6.72 1.78 22.14
CA PRO A 224 -7.60 0.68 22.53
C PRO A 224 -9.07 1.00 22.33
N ARG A 225 -9.51 2.25 22.47
CA ARG A 225 -10.93 2.63 22.30
C ARG A 225 -11.35 2.55 20.84
N VAL A 226 -10.49 3.00 19.93
CA VAL A 226 -10.71 2.88 18.48
C VAL A 226 -10.69 1.42 18.07
N ALA A 227 -9.74 0.66 18.59
CA ALA A 227 -9.61 -0.77 18.34
C ALA A 227 -10.83 -1.58 18.82
N VAL A 228 -11.39 -1.26 20.00
CA VAL A 228 -12.62 -1.89 20.51
C VAL A 228 -13.76 -1.74 19.51
N GLU A 229 -14.03 -0.52 19.04
CA GLU A 229 -15.12 -0.28 18.08
C GLU A 229 -14.92 -1.04 16.77
N GLU A 230 -13.67 -1.17 16.32
CA GLU A 230 -13.32 -1.91 15.11
C GLU A 230 -13.48 -3.43 15.28
N LEU A 231 -12.95 -3.98 16.37
CA LEU A 231 -13.04 -5.41 16.70
C LEU A 231 -14.49 -5.83 16.92
N GLU A 232 -15.29 -5.06 17.68
CA GLU A 232 -16.71 -5.35 17.91
C GLU A 232 -17.50 -5.34 16.60
N ARG A 233 -17.28 -4.34 15.76
CA ARG A 233 -17.93 -4.24 14.43
C ARG A 233 -17.55 -5.43 13.53
N HIS A 234 -16.29 -5.84 13.56
CA HIS A 234 -15.81 -6.97 12.76
C HIS A 234 -16.33 -8.31 13.29
N PHE A 235 -16.16 -8.61 14.56
CA PHE A 235 -16.62 -9.89 15.12
C PHE A 235 -18.13 -9.92 15.41
N LYS A 236 -18.82 -8.79 15.21
CA LYS A 236 -20.26 -8.61 15.53
C LYS A 236 -20.54 -8.92 17.00
N LEU A 237 -19.69 -8.39 17.87
CA LEU A 237 -19.77 -8.54 19.31
C LEU A 237 -20.38 -7.29 19.94
N ASN A 238 -20.97 -7.46 21.12
CA ASN A 238 -21.43 -6.33 21.95
C ASN A 238 -20.34 -5.85 22.92
N ASP A 239 -19.31 -6.67 23.15
CA ASP A 239 -18.23 -6.41 24.08
C ASP A 239 -16.98 -7.26 23.70
N VAL A 240 -15.81 -6.63 23.63
CA VAL A 240 -14.52 -7.31 23.33
C VAL A 240 -14.07 -8.33 24.39
N SER A 241 -14.68 -8.36 25.57
CA SER A 241 -14.42 -9.38 26.60
C SER A 241 -14.68 -10.81 26.09
N ALA A 242 -15.54 -10.97 25.10
CA ALA A 242 -15.75 -12.26 24.44
C ALA A 242 -14.49 -12.78 23.71
N LEU A 243 -13.53 -11.90 23.42
CA LEU A 243 -12.21 -12.21 22.84
C LEU A 243 -11.11 -12.31 23.91
N GLY A 244 -11.44 -12.14 25.20
CA GLY A 244 -10.47 -12.16 26.29
C GLY A 244 -9.62 -10.89 26.44
N LEU A 245 -9.98 -9.79 25.78
CA LEU A 245 -9.14 -8.58 25.66
C LEU A 245 -9.44 -7.45 26.67
N GLN A 246 -10.50 -7.56 27.47
CA GLN A 246 -11.10 -6.40 28.15
C GLN A 246 -10.17 -5.61 29.07
N ALA A 247 -9.10 -6.23 29.59
CA ALA A 247 -8.12 -5.59 30.48
C ALA A 247 -6.75 -5.37 29.82
N ASP A 248 -6.57 -5.80 28.57
CA ASP A 248 -5.31 -5.75 27.87
C ASP A 248 -5.35 -4.68 26.76
N GLU A 249 -5.24 -3.43 27.18
CA GLU A 249 -5.32 -2.26 26.28
C GLU A 249 -4.27 -2.32 25.15
N ALA A 250 -3.06 -2.77 25.45
CA ALA A 250 -1.98 -2.79 24.46
C ALA A 250 -2.18 -3.90 23.42
N ALA A 251 -2.59 -5.11 23.83
CA ALA A 251 -2.97 -6.16 22.89
C ALA A 251 -4.18 -5.75 22.05
N THR A 252 -5.17 -5.11 22.68
CA THR A 252 -6.37 -4.60 22.00
C THR A 252 -5.99 -3.59 20.93
N GLY A 253 -5.13 -2.61 21.26
CA GLY A 253 -4.62 -1.63 20.31
C GLY A 253 -3.89 -2.26 19.13
N ALA A 254 -2.98 -3.20 19.39
CA ALA A 254 -2.26 -3.92 18.34
C ALA A 254 -3.20 -4.74 17.44
N ALA A 255 -4.22 -5.40 18.02
CA ALA A 255 -5.21 -6.17 17.28
C ALA A 255 -6.08 -5.26 16.38
N GLY A 256 -6.56 -4.14 16.90
CA GLY A 256 -7.27 -3.14 16.10
C GLY A 256 -6.44 -2.66 14.92
N ALA A 257 -5.17 -2.28 15.17
CA ALA A 257 -4.26 -1.82 14.11
C ALA A 257 -4.03 -2.87 13.02
N ALA A 258 -3.78 -4.14 13.38
CA ALA A 258 -3.57 -5.22 12.42
C ALA A 258 -4.82 -5.49 11.57
N LEU A 259 -5.98 -5.58 12.21
CA LEU A 259 -7.24 -5.86 11.53
C LEU A 259 -7.67 -4.71 10.61
N GLY A 260 -7.57 -3.47 11.09
CA GLY A 260 -7.90 -2.28 10.30
C GLY A 260 -6.97 -2.08 9.13
N TYR A 261 -5.67 -2.36 9.31
CA TYR A 261 -4.71 -2.36 8.21
C TYR A 261 -5.09 -3.36 7.12
N LEU A 262 -5.42 -4.60 7.49
CA LEU A 262 -5.86 -5.59 6.52
C LEU A 262 -7.17 -5.18 5.83
N ALA A 263 -8.13 -4.63 6.57
CA ALA A 263 -9.41 -4.19 6.02
C ALA A 263 -9.24 -3.05 4.99
N GLU A 264 -8.36 -2.09 5.27
CA GLU A 264 -8.03 -1.00 4.36
C GLU A 264 -7.33 -1.51 3.10
N ARG A 265 -6.34 -2.41 3.25
CA ARG A 265 -5.59 -3.01 2.13
C ARG A 265 -6.49 -3.82 1.19
N GLN A 266 -7.42 -4.60 1.75
CA GLN A 266 -8.41 -5.34 0.97
C GLN A 266 -9.58 -4.47 0.45
N ARG A 267 -9.71 -3.22 0.92
CA ARG A 267 -10.86 -2.34 0.68
C ARG A 267 -12.22 -2.96 1.03
N ARG A 268 -12.23 -3.95 1.93
CA ARG A 268 -13.41 -4.68 2.40
C ARG A 268 -13.14 -5.28 3.76
N ARG A 269 -14.21 -5.68 4.45
CA ARG A 269 -14.09 -6.44 5.70
C ARG A 269 -13.37 -7.77 5.46
N PRO A 270 -12.31 -8.12 6.24
CA PRO A 270 -11.59 -9.39 6.12
C PRO A 270 -12.43 -10.60 6.61
N ALA A 271 -13.35 -11.09 5.77
CA ALA A 271 -14.33 -12.12 6.17
C ALA A 271 -13.72 -13.45 6.63
N GLN A 272 -12.47 -13.74 6.24
CA GLN A 272 -11.72 -14.92 6.66
C GLN A 272 -11.27 -14.87 8.12
N VAL A 273 -11.13 -13.67 8.71
CA VAL A 273 -10.79 -13.48 10.12
C VAL A 273 -12.06 -13.64 10.95
N ILE A 274 -12.27 -14.83 11.51
CA ILE A 274 -13.51 -15.21 12.21
C ILE A 274 -13.37 -15.31 13.73
N SER A 275 -12.14 -15.39 14.24
CA SER A 275 -11.81 -15.47 15.66
C SER A 275 -10.49 -14.75 15.96
N LEU A 276 -10.19 -14.60 17.25
CA LEU A 276 -8.95 -14.09 17.82
C LEU A 276 -8.44 -15.07 18.89
#